data_AF-A0A4V1NVZ6-F1
#
_entry.id   AF-A0A4V1NVZ6-F1
#
_cell.length_a   1.000
_cell.length_b   1.000
_cell.length_c   1.000
_cell.angle_alpha   90.00
_cell.angle_beta   90.00
_cell.angle_gamma   90.00
#
_symmetry.space_group_name_H-M   'P 1'
#
loop_
_entity.id
_entity.type
_entity.pdbx_description
1 polymer ?
#
loop_
_entity_poly.entity_id
_entity_poly.type
_entity_poly.pdbx_seq_one_letter_code
_entity_poly.pdbx_strand_id
1 'polypeptide(L)'
;MHPIRYLCAVTAVAACAVTASAQTQSQAKVEELSATLRSALQSGTIKDEATQAKVLHALLAAWHETADGDDFATVQAAVDADLAGNAAPPPRALLACLLVTGENKYRAALEHADTTASNDPVYRMKYAAAWKQPLPTAPAATGSATPEGAQILAEIADSYAARPVPEWKSNGAGNSIHDENAWREAARRAAKPFLAHNARSRDTETQLTASYGIAKAVRLGLLPKEDARQAASLYKTGNTGTPASEAAQLLAATEIALAPAAALGRGKTVLVDAWFNSQLRKGLNGEQELFHYKWDDQENSGFSFFGSAFTRYGANLAQLDAAPTAANLHSASVYVIASPDIPVKNPNPHYMDNASADAIEAWVRAGGVLLLMENDKNNSEFEHFNTLSERFGIHFNPVLRNTVEGRHFEQGMLKIPAGAGGIFPDPLTVYMKEICTITVSGSAQAIYRDRGDVLMAVAHVGKGTVWAVVDPWLYNEYTDGRKLPSAYEDFTAARNVAEWALKQAR
;
A
#
# COMPACT_ATOMS: atom_id res chain seq x y z
N MET A 1 -45.93 16.13 -7.32
CA MET A 1 -44.75 15.43 -6.76
C MET A 1 -44.39 14.30 -7.71
N HIS A 2 -43.21 14.33 -8.34
CA HIS A 2 -42.92 13.52 -9.54
C HIS A 2 -42.43 12.09 -9.23
N PRO A 3 -43.02 11.06 -9.88
CA PRO A 3 -42.65 9.64 -9.72
C PRO A 3 -41.20 9.32 -10.14
N ILE A 4 -40.56 10.21 -10.92
CA ILE A 4 -39.15 10.09 -11.34
C ILE A 4 -38.18 10.19 -10.15
N ARG A 5 -38.47 11.04 -9.14
CA ARG A 5 -37.62 11.15 -7.94
C ARG A 5 -37.70 9.91 -7.05
N TYR A 6 -38.85 9.25 -7.02
CA TYR A 6 -39.03 7.98 -6.30
C TYR A 6 -38.31 6.82 -7.00
N LEU A 7 -38.33 6.76 -8.34
CA LEU A 7 -37.64 5.72 -9.10
C LEU A 7 -36.10 5.82 -8.97
N CYS A 8 -35.54 7.04 -8.96
CA CYS A 8 -34.12 7.26 -8.70
C CYS A 8 -33.71 6.92 -7.26
N ALA A 9 -34.54 7.23 -6.27
CA ALA A 9 -34.27 6.88 -4.87
C ALA A 9 -34.34 5.36 -4.64
N VAL A 10 -35.32 4.67 -5.22
CA VAL A 10 -35.47 3.21 -5.12
C VAL A 10 -34.34 2.47 -5.84
N THR A 11 -33.89 2.95 -7.01
CA THR A 11 -32.73 2.37 -7.72
C THR A 11 -31.40 2.63 -7.01
N ALA A 12 -31.23 3.79 -6.37
CA ALA A 12 -30.04 4.07 -5.54
C ALA A 12 -30.00 3.20 -4.28
N VAL A 13 -31.12 3.03 -3.58
CA VAL A 13 -31.23 2.17 -2.39
C VAL A 13 -31.03 0.69 -2.75
N ALA A 14 -31.61 0.21 -3.84
CA ALA A 14 -31.38 -1.15 -4.33
C ALA A 14 -29.92 -1.37 -4.77
N ALA A 15 -29.28 -0.36 -5.39
CA ALA A 15 -27.87 -0.43 -5.77
C ALA A 15 -26.94 -0.48 -4.54
N CYS A 16 -27.22 0.31 -3.50
CA CYS A 16 -26.48 0.25 -2.24
C CYS A 16 -26.67 -1.08 -1.51
N ALA A 17 -27.87 -1.67 -1.56
CA ALA A 17 -28.16 -2.95 -0.91
C ALA A 17 -27.43 -4.13 -1.59
N VAL A 18 -27.37 -4.15 -2.93
CA VAL A 18 -26.64 -5.17 -3.71
C VAL A 18 -25.13 -5.08 -3.49
N THR A 19 -24.57 -3.87 -3.38
CA THR A 19 -23.14 -3.69 -3.10
C THR A 19 -22.78 -4.07 -1.66
N ALA A 20 -23.64 -3.78 -0.68
CA ALA A 20 -23.40 -4.13 0.71
C ALA A 20 -23.47 -5.65 0.95
N SER A 21 -24.46 -6.35 0.34
CA SER A 21 -24.54 -7.81 0.45
C SER A 21 -23.37 -8.52 -0.25
N ALA A 22 -22.92 -8.00 -1.40
CA ALA A 22 -21.75 -8.53 -2.11
C ALA A 22 -20.46 -8.34 -1.32
N GLN A 23 -20.32 -7.21 -0.60
CA GLN A 23 -19.15 -6.88 0.22
C GLN A 23 -18.97 -7.83 1.42
N THR A 24 -20.04 -8.04 2.21
CA THR A 24 -19.98 -8.95 3.36
C THR A 24 -19.75 -10.40 2.91
N GLN A 25 -20.34 -10.80 1.78
CA GLN A 25 -20.09 -12.12 1.20
C GLN A 25 -18.66 -12.26 0.66
N SER A 26 -18.08 -11.21 0.06
CA SER A 26 -16.70 -11.27 -0.46
C SER A 26 -15.64 -11.36 0.64
N GLN A 27 -15.83 -10.70 1.79
CA GLN A 27 -14.84 -10.73 2.86
C GLN A 27 -14.70 -12.13 3.50
N ALA A 28 -15.83 -12.75 3.85
CA ALA A 28 -15.83 -14.15 4.31
C ALA A 28 -15.26 -15.10 3.24
N LYS A 29 -15.50 -14.78 1.95
CA LYS A 29 -15.00 -15.59 0.85
C LYS A 29 -13.49 -15.47 0.64
N VAL A 30 -12.89 -14.31 0.94
CA VAL A 30 -11.43 -14.13 0.93
C VAL A 30 -10.78 -15.11 1.92
N GLU A 31 -11.25 -15.15 3.17
CA GLU A 31 -10.74 -16.05 4.20
C GLU A 31 -10.91 -17.54 3.82
N GLU A 32 -12.11 -17.92 3.36
CA GLU A 32 -12.42 -19.29 2.94
C GLU A 32 -11.54 -19.75 1.76
N LEU A 33 -11.39 -18.90 0.73
CA LEU A 33 -10.60 -19.24 -0.46
C LEU A 33 -9.11 -19.25 -0.15
N SER A 34 -8.60 -18.29 0.63
CA SER A 34 -7.20 -18.28 1.09
C SER A 34 -6.87 -19.59 1.82
N ALA A 35 -7.68 -20.00 2.80
CA ALA A 35 -7.46 -21.25 3.53
C ALA A 35 -7.51 -22.49 2.61
N THR A 36 -8.48 -22.55 1.70
CA THR A 36 -8.63 -23.65 0.74
C THR A 36 -7.39 -23.77 -0.17
N LEU A 37 -6.97 -22.65 -0.75
CA LEU A 37 -5.85 -22.58 -1.68
C LEU A 37 -4.50 -22.84 -0.99
N ARG A 38 -4.32 -22.36 0.25
CA ARG A 38 -3.17 -22.71 1.09
C ARG A 38 -3.07 -24.22 1.26
N SER A 39 -4.16 -24.87 1.66
CA SER A 39 -4.20 -26.31 1.86
C SER A 39 -3.86 -27.08 0.57
N ALA A 40 -4.41 -26.65 -0.58
CA ALA A 40 -4.15 -27.30 -1.88
C ALA A 40 -2.69 -27.17 -2.37
N LEU A 41 -2.03 -26.05 -2.07
CA LEU A 41 -0.59 -25.89 -2.33
C LEU A 41 0.25 -26.80 -1.41
N GLN A 42 -0.03 -26.77 -0.10
CA GLN A 42 0.73 -27.50 0.91
C GLN A 42 0.60 -29.03 0.76
N SER A 43 -0.55 -29.53 0.30
CA SER A 43 -0.77 -30.96 0.03
C SER A 43 -0.12 -31.45 -1.27
N GLY A 44 0.42 -30.55 -2.10
CA GLY A 44 0.92 -30.88 -3.43
C GLY A 44 -0.18 -31.31 -4.41
N THR A 45 -1.44 -30.94 -4.13
CA THR A 45 -2.58 -31.26 -5.01
C THR A 45 -2.47 -30.51 -6.35
N ILE A 46 -1.91 -29.31 -6.34
CA ILE A 46 -1.68 -28.49 -7.54
C ILE A 46 -0.31 -28.88 -8.13
N LYS A 47 -0.31 -29.57 -9.26
CA LYS A 47 0.92 -30.06 -9.90
C LYS A 47 1.42 -29.18 -11.04
N ASP A 48 0.54 -28.39 -11.66
CA ASP A 48 0.89 -27.58 -12.80
C ASP A 48 1.37 -26.18 -12.35
N GLU A 49 2.52 -25.77 -12.89
CA GLU A 49 3.18 -24.50 -12.54
C GLU A 49 2.31 -23.28 -12.81
N ALA A 50 1.50 -23.32 -13.87
CA ALA A 50 0.62 -22.22 -14.25
C ALA A 50 -0.48 -21.96 -13.22
N THR A 51 -1.06 -23.02 -12.64
CA THR A 51 -2.05 -22.88 -11.56
C THR A 51 -1.39 -22.52 -10.25
N GLN A 52 -0.24 -23.10 -9.91
CA GLN A 52 0.52 -22.70 -8.71
C GLN A 52 0.83 -21.19 -8.73
N ALA A 53 1.30 -20.68 -9.86
CA ALA A 53 1.53 -19.26 -10.10
C ALA A 53 0.30 -18.37 -9.83
N LYS A 54 -0.88 -18.78 -10.32
CA LYS A 54 -2.14 -18.05 -10.10
C LYS A 54 -2.53 -18.06 -8.63
N VAL A 55 -2.39 -19.20 -7.96
CA VAL A 55 -2.72 -19.35 -6.54
C VAL A 55 -1.80 -18.48 -5.68
N LEU A 56 -0.49 -18.52 -5.92
CA LEU A 56 0.47 -17.69 -5.18
C LEU A 56 0.19 -16.20 -5.35
N HIS A 57 -0.16 -15.76 -6.58
CA HIS A 57 -0.57 -14.37 -6.81
C HIS A 57 -1.86 -14.01 -6.07
N ALA A 58 -2.83 -14.93 -6.00
CA ALA A 58 -4.08 -14.71 -5.28
C ALA A 58 -3.88 -14.63 -3.77
N LEU A 59 -3.07 -15.53 -3.18
CA LEU A 59 -2.68 -15.49 -1.77
C LEU A 59 -1.89 -14.23 -1.42
N LEU A 60 -1.00 -13.81 -2.31
CA LEU A 60 -0.24 -12.57 -2.15
C LEU A 60 -1.13 -11.34 -2.16
N ALA A 61 -2.10 -11.29 -3.08
CA ALA A 61 -3.09 -10.22 -3.10
C ALA A 61 -3.96 -10.23 -1.83
N ALA A 62 -4.37 -11.41 -1.35
CA ALA A 62 -5.11 -11.54 -0.10
C ALA A 62 -4.27 -11.05 1.09
N TRP A 63 -3.01 -11.47 1.20
CA TRP A 63 -2.09 -11.04 2.24
C TRP A 63 -1.91 -9.52 2.30
N HIS A 64 -1.73 -8.85 1.15
CA HIS A 64 -1.66 -7.39 1.14
C HIS A 64 -2.92 -6.70 1.66
N GLU A 65 -4.08 -7.38 1.60
CA GLU A 65 -5.37 -6.85 2.07
C GLU A 65 -5.75 -7.26 3.48
N THR A 66 -5.21 -8.37 4.00
CA THR A 66 -5.55 -8.91 5.32
C THR A 66 -4.41 -8.81 6.32
N ALA A 67 -3.17 -8.69 5.85
CA ALA A 67 -1.95 -8.94 6.61
C ALA A 67 -1.95 -10.32 7.29
N ASP A 68 -2.61 -11.33 6.70
CA ASP A 68 -2.61 -12.70 7.21
C ASP A 68 -1.23 -13.35 6.98
N GLY A 69 -0.46 -13.46 8.06
CA GLY A 69 0.88 -14.05 8.03
C GLY A 69 0.94 -15.48 7.50
N ASP A 70 -0.16 -16.24 7.55
CA ASP A 70 -0.17 -17.60 7.01
C ASP A 70 -0.19 -17.63 5.48
N ASP A 71 -0.89 -16.67 4.85
CA ASP A 71 -0.91 -16.51 3.39
C ASP A 71 0.51 -16.20 2.91
N PHE A 72 1.21 -15.29 3.59
CA PHE A 72 2.62 -15.00 3.34
C PHE A 72 3.52 -16.20 3.57
N ALA A 73 3.40 -16.89 4.71
CA ALA A 73 4.24 -18.05 5.01
C ALA A 73 4.08 -19.16 3.97
N THR A 74 2.87 -19.33 3.41
CA THR A 74 2.63 -20.28 2.32
C THR A 74 3.32 -19.84 1.03
N VAL A 75 3.24 -18.55 0.68
CA VAL A 75 3.95 -18.00 -0.48
C VAL A 75 5.46 -18.13 -0.31
N GLN A 76 5.99 -17.77 0.86
CA GLN A 76 7.41 -17.86 1.20
C GLN A 76 7.92 -19.30 1.10
N ALA A 77 7.20 -20.27 1.68
CA ALA A 77 7.59 -21.68 1.62
C ALA A 77 7.61 -22.23 0.18
N ALA A 78 6.65 -21.83 -0.66
CA ALA A 78 6.62 -22.23 -2.07
C ALA A 78 7.81 -21.64 -2.85
N VAL A 79 8.15 -20.38 -2.59
CA VAL A 79 9.32 -19.72 -3.18
C VAL A 79 10.62 -20.39 -2.71
N ASP A 80 10.76 -20.65 -1.41
CA ASP A 80 11.95 -21.29 -0.84
C ASP A 80 12.16 -22.70 -1.39
N ALA A 81 11.08 -23.47 -1.56
CA ALA A 81 11.12 -24.81 -2.12
C ALA A 81 11.61 -24.81 -3.59
N ASP A 82 11.15 -23.85 -4.40
CA ASP A 82 11.59 -23.74 -5.80
C ASP A 82 13.08 -23.37 -5.87
N LEU A 83 13.53 -22.42 -5.04
CA LEU A 83 14.95 -22.02 -4.96
C LEU A 83 15.87 -23.15 -4.47
N ALA A 84 15.38 -24.02 -3.58
CA ALA A 84 16.15 -25.18 -3.13
C ALA A 84 16.20 -26.32 -4.16
N GLY A 85 15.25 -26.35 -5.11
CA GLY A 85 15.04 -27.46 -6.05
C GLY A 85 15.51 -27.23 -7.50
N ASN A 86 15.65 -25.98 -7.96
CA ASN A 86 15.92 -25.64 -9.36
C ASN A 86 17.19 -24.80 -9.57
N ALA A 87 18.01 -25.17 -10.56
CA ALA A 87 19.11 -24.35 -11.09
C ALA A 87 18.63 -23.36 -12.19
N ALA A 88 17.32 -23.31 -12.47
CA ALA A 88 16.69 -22.45 -13.46
C ALA A 88 15.85 -21.37 -12.77
N PRO A 89 15.74 -20.16 -13.34
CA PRO A 89 15.01 -19.08 -12.69
C PRO A 89 13.51 -19.39 -12.58
N PRO A 90 12.88 -18.93 -11.50
CA PRO A 90 11.48 -19.18 -11.24
C PRO A 90 10.53 -18.62 -12.32
N PRO A 91 9.32 -19.20 -12.53
CA PRO A 91 8.33 -18.65 -13.45
C PRO A 91 8.00 -17.18 -13.13
N ARG A 92 7.63 -16.38 -14.14
CA ARG A 92 7.36 -14.92 -14.02
C ARG A 92 6.41 -14.51 -12.87
N ALA A 93 5.45 -15.35 -12.51
CA ALA A 93 4.54 -15.10 -11.39
C ALA A 93 5.20 -15.31 -10.02
N LEU A 94 6.14 -16.26 -9.93
CA LEU A 94 6.96 -16.48 -8.75
C LEU A 94 8.00 -15.34 -8.62
N LEU A 95 8.45 -14.75 -9.74
CA LEU A 95 9.21 -13.49 -9.73
C LEU A 95 8.44 -12.35 -9.06
N ALA A 96 7.14 -12.19 -9.33
CA ALA A 96 6.31 -11.17 -8.68
C ALA A 96 6.09 -11.46 -7.18
N CYS A 97 6.09 -12.74 -6.78
CA CYS A 97 6.04 -13.15 -5.37
C CYS A 97 7.38 -12.91 -4.66
N LEU A 98 8.50 -13.10 -5.35
CA LEU A 98 9.88 -12.83 -4.88
C LEU A 98 10.15 -11.34 -4.61
N LEU A 99 9.42 -10.43 -5.27
CA LEU A 99 9.50 -9.00 -4.98
C LEU A 99 8.96 -8.65 -3.60
N VAL A 100 7.97 -9.42 -3.15
CA VAL A 100 7.17 -9.11 -1.97
C VAL A 100 7.75 -9.73 -0.68
N THR A 101 8.58 -10.77 -0.79
CA THR A 101 9.10 -11.47 0.39
C THR A 101 10.21 -10.72 1.13
N GLY A 102 10.80 -9.66 0.55
CA GLY A 102 11.62 -8.67 1.28
C GLY A 102 12.64 -9.25 2.25
N GLU A 103 13.28 -10.38 1.92
CA GLU A 103 14.35 -10.95 2.74
C GLU A 103 15.68 -10.88 1.97
N ASN A 104 16.70 -10.36 2.66
CA ASN A 104 18.11 -10.43 2.27
C ASN A 104 18.60 -11.86 1.90
N LYS A 105 17.88 -12.92 2.24
CA LYS A 105 18.17 -14.29 1.77
C LYS A 105 17.93 -14.47 0.27
N TYR A 106 16.91 -13.81 -0.29
CA TYR A 106 16.64 -13.80 -1.72
C TYR A 106 17.67 -12.98 -2.49
N ARG A 107 18.29 -11.97 -1.84
CA ARG A 107 19.45 -11.24 -2.36
C ARG A 107 20.63 -12.18 -2.65
N ALA A 108 20.93 -13.12 -1.74
CA ALA A 108 22.01 -14.09 -1.92
C ALA A 108 21.68 -15.17 -2.98
N ALA A 109 20.43 -15.63 -3.06
CA ALA A 109 20.00 -16.55 -4.11
C ALA A 109 20.02 -15.89 -5.52
N LEU A 110 19.66 -14.61 -5.60
CA LEU A 110 19.74 -13.79 -6.81
C LEU A 110 21.21 -13.48 -7.20
N GLU A 111 22.09 -13.18 -6.23
CA GLU A 111 23.54 -13.04 -6.47
C GLU A 111 24.18 -14.38 -6.90
N HIS A 112 23.70 -15.52 -6.41
CA HIS A 112 24.18 -16.83 -6.86
C HIS A 112 23.74 -17.15 -8.29
N ALA A 113 22.50 -16.78 -8.68
CA ALA A 113 22.04 -16.83 -10.07
C ALA A 113 22.84 -15.85 -10.98
N ASP A 114 23.24 -14.69 -10.47
CA ASP A 114 24.11 -13.68 -11.14
C ASP A 114 25.51 -14.26 -11.47
N THR A 115 26.00 -15.25 -10.70
CA THR A 115 27.28 -15.92 -10.99
C THR A 115 27.19 -17.10 -11.95
N THR A 116 26.00 -17.68 -12.16
CA THR A 116 25.82 -18.95 -12.88
C THR A 116 25.14 -18.81 -14.24
N ALA A 117 24.43 -17.70 -14.51
CA ALA A 117 23.73 -17.48 -15.77
C ALA A 117 24.06 -16.11 -16.40
N SER A 118 25.12 -16.08 -17.22
CA SER A 118 25.47 -15.06 -18.22
C SER A 118 25.38 -13.57 -17.81
N ASN A 119 26.52 -12.88 -17.89
CA ASN A 119 26.79 -11.45 -17.64
C ASN A 119 25.97 -10.44 -18.50
N ASP A 120 24.73 -10.71 -18.86
CA ASP A 120 23.90 -9.93 -19.79
C ASP A 120 23.19 -8.74 -19.08
N PRO A 121 23.54 -7.48 -19.41
CA PRO A 121 22.92 -6.28 -18.82
C PRO A 121 21.40 -6.16 -19.06
N VAL A 122 20.86 -6.79 -20.11
CA VAL A 122 19.43 -6.78 -20.41
C VAL A 122 18.65 -7.62 -19.41
N TYR A 123 19.25 -8.68 -18.87
CA TYR A 123 18.66 -9.44 -17.78
C TYR A 123 18.59 -8.59 -16.51
N ARG A 124 19.66 -7.90 -16.12
CA ARG A 124 19.69 -6.98 -14.97
C ARG A 124 18.61 -5.90 -15.04
N MET A 125 18.38 -5.32 -16.22
CA MET A 125 17.31 -4.33 -16.44
C MET A 125 15.90 -4.93 -16.33
N LYS A 126 15.65 -6.13 -16.86
CA LYS A 126 14.33 -6.79 -16.77
C LYS A 126 13.95 -7.13 -15.33
N TYR A 127 14.93 -7.52 -14.51
CA TYR A 127 14.76 -7.81 -13.08
C TYR A 127 14.52 -6.54 -12.25
N ALA A 128 15.31 -5.47 -12.47
CA ALA A 128 15.08 -4.18 -11.82
C ALA A 128 13.75 -3.53 -12.21
N ALA A 129 13.30 -3.74 -13.45
CA ALA A 129 12.00 -3.28 -13.94
C ALA A 129 10.82 -4.08 -13.39
N ALA A 130 11.02 -5.33 -12.94
CA ALA A 130 10.03 -6.09 -12.19
C ALA A 130 9.93 -5.57 -10.75
N TRP A 131 11.08 -5.34 -10.10
CA TRP A 131 11.20 -4.83 -8.71
C TRP A 131 10.51 -3.48 -8.45
N LYS A 132 10.47 -2.59 -9.44
CA LYS A 132 9.84 -1.26 -9.32
C LYS A 132 8.36 -1.22 -9.72
N GLN A 133 7.69 -2.36 -9.95
CA GLN A 133 6.27 -2.34 -10.33
C GLN A 133 5.36 -2.40 -9.11
N PRO A 134 4.38 -1.50 -8.96
CA PRO A 134 3.22 -1.80 -8.12
C PRO A 134 2.55 -3.07 -8.68
N LEU A 135 2.22 -4.02 -7.79
CA LEU A 135 1.55 -5.31 -8.03
C LEU A 135 1.11 -5.57 -9.47
N PRO A 136 1.52 -6.69 -10.11
CA PRO A 136 1.39 -6.89 -11.54
C PRO A 136 0.00 -6.50 -12.07
N THR A 137 -0.01 -5.63 -13.08
CA THR A 137 -1.15 -5.50 -13.98
C THR A 137 -1.51 -6.90 -14.47
N ALA A 138 -2.82 -7.20 -14.49
CA ALA A 138 -3.46 -8.50 -14.73
C ALA A 138 -2.59 -9.56 -15.46
N PRO A 139 -2.61 -10.84 -15.02
CA PRO A 139 -1.82 -11.89 -15.65
C PRO A 139 -2.01 -11.86 -17.16
N ALA A 140 -0.90 -11.86 -17.90
CA ALA A 140 -0.92 -11.94 -19.35
C ALA A 140 -1.74 -13.17 -19.73
N ALA A 141 -2.97 -12.95 -20.19
CA ALA A 141 -3.86 -14.01 -20.61
C ALA A 141 -3.20 -14.70 -21.80
N THR A 142 -2.79 -15.94 -21.62
CA THR A 142 -2.28 -16.83 -22.68
C THR A 142 -3.45 -17.31 -23.54
N GLY A 143 -4.11 -16.37 -24.21
CA GLY A 143 -5.19 -16.61 -25.16
C GLY A 143 -5.01 -15.67 -26.34
N SER A 144 -5.16 -16.18 -27.56
CA SER A 144 -4.99 -15.46 -28.83
C SER A 144 -5.63 -14.07 -28.78
N ALA A 145 -4.80 -13.02 -28.66
CA ALA A 145 -5.26 -11.65 -28.73
C ALA A 145 -5.93 -11.43 -30.10
N THR A 146 -7.12 -10.84 -30.11
CA THR A 146 -7.73 -10.33 -31.34
C THR A 146 -6.79 -9.28 -31.96
N PRO A 147 -6.87 -9.00 -33.27
CA PRO A 147 -6.05 -7.96 -33.91
C PRO A 147 -6.11 -6.60 -33.17
N GLU A 148 -7.28 -6.19 -32.68
CA GLU A 148 -7.40 -4.99 -31.84
C GLU A 148 -6.76 -5.15 -30.46
N GLY A 149 -6.87 -6.33 -29.81
CA GLY A 149 -6.20 -6.59 -28.53
C GLY A 149 -4.68 -6.63 -28.65
N ALA A 150 -4.15 -7.16 -29.75
CA ALA A 150 -2.72 -7.16 -30.06
C ALA A 150 -2.22 -5.74 -30.37
N GLN A 151 -3.02 -4.93 -31.06
CA GLN A 151 -2.72 -3.52 -31.32
C GLN A 151 -2.73 -2.68 -30.05
N ILE A 152 -3.69 -2.89 -29.14
CA ILE A 152 -3.74 -2.20 -27.83
C ILE A 152 -2.58 -2.65 -26.93
N LEU A 153 -2.21 -3.94 -26.94
CA LEU A 153 -1.04 -4.44 -26.23
C LEU A 153 0.27 -3.89 -26.83
N ALA A 154 0.33 -3.72 -28.15
CA ALA A 154 1.43 -3.04 -28.82
C ALA A 154 1.48 -1.55 -28.47
N GLU A 155 0.35 -0.84 -28.40
CA GLU A 155 0.28 0.56 -27.97
C GLU A 155 0.68 0.73 -26.49
N ILE A 156 0.30 -0.21 -25.61
CA ILE A 156 0.77 -0.25 -24.22
C ILE A 156 2.27 -0.52 -24.19
N ALA A 157 2.76 -1.50 -24.95
CA ALA A 157 4.17 -1.86 -25.03
C ALA A 157 5.02 -0.74 -25.63
N ASP A 158 4.52 -0.02 -26.63
CA ASP A 158 5.13 1.14 -27.27
C ASP A 158 5.10 2.35 -26.34
N SER A 159 4.03 2.55 -25.58
CA SER A 159 3.99 3.53 -24.49
C SER A 159 4.96 3.19 -23.36
N TYR A 160 5.22 1.90 -23.13
CA TYR A 160 6.21 1.41 -22.17
C TYR A 160 7.64 1.54 -22.69
N ALA A 161 7.86 1.30 -23.98
CA ALA A 161 9.13 1.43 -24.69
C ALA A 161 9.50 2.90 -25.00
N ALA A 162 8.49 3.77 -25.07
CA ALA A 162 8.64 5.23 -25.15
C ALA A 162 8.92 5.86 -23.77
N ARG A 163 8.89 5.09 -22.68
CA ARG A 163 9.65 5.47 -21.49
C ARG A 163 11.11 5.41 -21.92
N PRO A 164 11.90 6.50 -21.81
CA PRO A 164 13.32 6.32 -21.84
C PRO A 164 13.65 5.31 -20.74
N VAL A 165 14.17 4.15 -21.14
CA VAL A 165 15.03 3.37 -20.25
C VAL A 165 15.97 4.40 -19.62
N PRO A 166 16.10 4.49 -18.29
CA PRO A 166 16.97 5.51 -17.70
C PRO A 166 18.41 5.27 -18.15
N GLU A 167 18.82 5.94 -19.23
CA GLU A 167 20.14 6.53 -19.27
C GLU A 167 20.11 7.64 -18.22
N TRP A 168 20.40 7.25 -16.98
CA TRP A 168 20.81 8.17 -15.95
C TRP A 168 22.01 8.96 -16.44
N LYS A 169 21.76 10.19 -16.89
CA LYS A 169 22.70 11.29 -16.76
C LYS A 169 21.97 12.56 -16.40
N SER A 170 22.23 13.00 -15.17
CA SER A 170 22.65 14.36 -14.84
C SER A 170 22.13 15.47 -15.75
N ASN A 171 21.24 16.29 -15.22
CA ASN A 171 21.62 17.65 -14.84
C ASN A 171 20.50 18.24 -14.00
N GLY A 172 20.88 19.02 -12.99
CA GLY A 172 19.95 19.75 -12.16
C GLY A 172 19.03 20.64 -13.00
N ALA A 173 17.93 21.03 -12.34
CA ALA A 173 16.81 21.85 -12.81
C ALA A 173 15.60 21.05 -13.30
N GLY A 174 14.55 21.07 -12.46
CA GLY A 174 13.20 21.45 -12.84
C GLY A 174 12.42 20.52 -13.77
N ASN A 175 11.30 20.03 -13.25
CA ASN A 175 10.11 19.61 -13.99
C ASN A 175 10.28 18.52 -15.06
N SER A 176 9.94 17.30 -14.68
CA SER A 176 8.84 16.63 -15.38
C SER A 176 8.07 15.74 -14.41
N ILE A 177 6.95 16.25 -13.91
CA ILE A 177 5.81 15.38 -13.62
C ILE A 177 5.48 14.75 -14.98
N HIS A 178 5.91 13.52 -15.22
CA HIS A 178 5.37 12.75 -16.34
C HIS A 178 3.85 12.81 -16.20
N ASP A 179 3.13 13.13 -17.28
CA ASP A 179 1.68 13.35 -17.22
C ASP A 179 0.98 12.03 -16.85
N GLU A 180 0.88 11.78 -15.54
CA GLU A 180 0.21 10.64 -14.96
C GLU A 180 -1.25 10.60 -15.43
N ASN A 181 -1.84 11.76 -15.76
CA ASN A 181 -3.17 11.82 -16.37
C ASN A 181 -3.17 11.27 -17.79
N ALA A 182 -2.15 11.55 -18.61
CA ALA A 182 -2.02 10.95 -19.94
C ALA A 182 -1.87 9.43 -19.88
N TRP A 183 -1.10 8.90 -18.93
CA TRP A 183 -0.98 7.44 -18.72
C TRP A 183 -2.29 6.83 -18.22
N ARG A 184 -2.95 7.47 -17.24
CA ARG A 184 -4.26 7.01 -16.73
C ARG A 184 -5.32 7.01 -17.82
N GLU A 185 -5.28 8.00 -18.71
CA GLU A 185 -6.20 8.07 -19.86
C GLU A 185 -5.88 7.00 -20.91
N ALA A 186 -4.60 6.72 -21.18
CA ALA A 186 -4.18 5.60 -22.03
C ALA A 186 -4.61 4.25 -21.44
N ALA A 187 -4.36 4.02 -20.14
CA ALA A 187 -4.76 2.82 -19.41
C ALA A 187 -6.29 2.66 -19.40
N ARG A 188 -7.04 3.75 -19.20
CA ARG A 188 -8.51 3.76 -19.28
C ARG A 188 -9.01 3.36 -20.67
N ARG A 189 -8.42 3.92 -21.73
CA ARG A 189 -8.77 3.59 -23.13
C ARG A 189 -8.47 2.13 -23.47
N ALA A 190 -7.39 1.57 -22.93
CA ALA A 190 -7.02 0.17 -23.17
C ALA A 190 -7.81 -0.83 -22.32
N ALA A 191 -8.14 -0.49 -21.08
CA ALA A 191 -8.83 -1.39 -20.14
C ALA A 191 -10.26 -1.69 -20.59
N LYS A 192 -11.00 -0.69 -21.08
CA LYS A 192 -12.44 -0.84 -21.37
C LYS A 192 -12.74 -1.88 -22.48
N PRO A 193 -12.08 -1.87 -23.66
CA PRO A 193 -12.33 -2.87 -24.69
C PRO A 193 -11.88 -4.28 -24.28
N PHE A 194 -10.72 -4.39 -23.62
CA PHE A 194 -10.16 -5.66 -23.15
C PHE A 194 -11.10 -6.35 -22.14
N LEU A 195 -11.55 -5.60 -21.14
CA LEU A 195 -12.44 -6.12 -20.11
C LEU A 195 -13.84 -6.42 -20.69
N ALA A 196 -14.34 -5.62 -21.63
CA ALA A 196 -15.61 -5.90 -22.33
C ALA A 196 -15.56 -7.12 -23.27
N HIS A 197 -14.39 -7.50 -23.77
CA HIS A 197 -14.19 -8.74 -24.51
C HIS A 197 -14.23 -9.94 -23.56
N ASN A 198 -13.41 -9.91 -22.51
CA ASN A 198 -13.30 -11.01 -21.54
C ASN A 198 -14.61 -11.25 -20.77
N ALA A 199 -15.39 -10.20 -20.50
CA ALA A 199 -16.72 -10.29 -19.90
C ALA A 199 -17.72 -11.12 -20.72
N ARG A 200 -17.51 -11.29 -22.03
CA ARG A 200 -18.36 -12.11 -22.92
C ARG A 200 -17.92 -13.56 -23.02
N SER A 201 -16.78 -13.93 -22.42
CA SER A 201 -16.31 -15.31 -22.38
C SER A 201 -17.35 -16.21 -21.71
N ARG A 202 -17.44 -17.47 -22.14
CA ARG A 202 -18.21 -18.51 -21.45
C ARG A 202 -17.39 -19.25 -20.39
N ASP A 203 -16.09 -19.00 -20.37
CA ASP A 203 -15.17 -19.58 -19.39
C ASP A 203 -15.25 -18.81 -18.06
N THR A 204 -15.44 -19.54 -16.96
CA THR A 204 -15.65 -18.96 -15.62
C THR A 204 -14.39 -18.29 -15.10
N GLU A 205 -13.21 -18.88 -15.32
CA GLU A 205 -11.94 -18.29 -14.87
C GLU A 205 -11.67 -16.94 -15.57
N THR A 206 -11.95 -16.87 -16.88
CA THR A 206 -11.85 -15.64 -17.69
C THR A 206 -12.81 -14.56 -17.18
N GLN A 207 -14.05 -14.93 -16.83
CA GLN A 207 -15.02 -13.99 -16.26
C GLN A 207 -14.58 -13.46 -14.89
N LEU A 208 -14.04 -14.31 -14.01
CA LEU A 208 -13.51 -13.90 -12.71
C LEU A 208 -12.28 -13.00 -12.85
N THR A 209 -11.39 -13.30 -13.79
CA THR A 209 -10.23 -12.46 -14.11
C THR A 209 -10.66 -11.09 -14.64
N ALA A 210 -11.71 -11.05 -15.49
CA ALA A 210 -12.30 -9.79 -15.94
C ALA A 210 -12.94 -9.01 -14.78
N SER A 211 -13.62 -9.72 -13.86
CA SER A 211 -14.16 -9.13 -12.63
C SER A 211 -13.07 -8.46 -11.79
N TYR A 212 -11.98 -9.18 -11.50
CA TYR A 212 -10.81 -8.64 -10.80
C TYR A 212 -10.26 -7.39 -11.50
N GLY A 213 -10.01 -7.46 -12.81
CA GLY A 213 -9.46 -6.34 -13.59
C GLY A 213 -10.35 -5.10 -13.57
N ILE A 214 -11.67 -5.26 -13.73
CA ILE A 214 -12.63 -4.15 -13.66
C ILE A 214 -12.64 -3.55 -12.26
N ALA A 215 -12.78 -4.38 -11.20
CA ALA A 215 -12.86 -3.90 -9.82
C ALA A 215 -11.60 -3.12 -9.42
N LYS A 216 -10.40 -3.65 -9.73
CA LYS A 216 -9.12 -2.98 -9.50
C LYS A 216 -9.02 -1.66 -10.26
N ALA A 217 -9.39 -1.64 -11.54
CA ALA A 217 -9.36 -0.43 -12.35
C ALA A 217 -10.34 0.64 -11.83
N VAL A 218 -11.51 0.24 -11.33
CA VAL A 218 -12.44 1.16 -10.65
C VAL A 218 -11.81 1.70 -9.36
N ARG A 219 -11.19 0.86 -8.52
CA ARG A 219 -10.55 1.28 -7.28
C ARG A 219 -9.45 2.31 -7.52
N LEU A 220 -8.60 2.05 -8.51
CA LEU A 220 -7.49 2.94 -8.90
C LEU A 220 -7.96 4.21 -9.64
N GLY A 221 -9.27 4.39 -9.86
CA GLY A 221 -9.83 5.55 -10.55
C GLY A 221 -9.63 5.56 -12.08
N LEU A 222 -9.17 4.44 -12.64
CA LEU A 222 -9.01 4.25 -14.09
C LEU A 222 -10.36 4.06 -14.78
N LEU A 223 -11.32 3.41 -14.12
CA LEU A 223 -12.69 3.26 -14.59
C LEU A 223 -13.72 4.03 -13.73
N PRO A 224 -14.86 4.45 -14.31
CA PRO A 224 -15.98 5.04 -13.57
C PRO A 224 -16.51 4.12 -12.46
N LYS A 225 -17.10 4.68 -11.39
CA LYS A 225 -17.63 3.89 -10.25
C LYS A 225 -18.73 2.93 -10.69
N GLU A 226 -19.46 3.29 -11.74
CA GLU A 226 -20.57 2.54 -12.31
C GLU A 226 -20.14 1.16 -12.82
N ASP A 227 -18.88 1.03 -13.28
CA ASP A 227 -18.33 -0.22 -13.78
C ASP A 227 -18.10 -1.26 -12.67
N ALA A 228 -18.15 -0.86 -11.38
CA ALA A 228 -18.12 -1.81 -10.25
C ALA A 228 -19.30 -2.79 -10.29
N ARG A 229 -20.45 -2.38 -10.86
CA ARG A 229 -21.59 -3.28 -11.06
C ARG A 229 -21.30 -4.37 -12.09
N GLN A 230 -20.53 -4.03 -13.12
CA GLN A 230 -20.09 -5.01 -14.11
C GLN A 230 -19.16 -6.03 -13.48
N ALA A 231 -18.17 -5.59 -12.67
CA ALA A 231 -17.34 -6.51 -11.89
C ALA A 231 -18.18 -7.43 -11.01
N ALA A 232 -19.09 -6.87 -10.20
CA ALA A 232 -19.98 -7.65 -9.34
C ALA A 232 -20.88 -8.63 -10.12
N SER A 233 -21.32 -8.29 -11.33
CA SER A 233 -22.14 -9.19 -12.18
C SER A 233 -21.35 -10.37 -12.77
N LEU A 234 -20.03 -10.19 -12.96
CA LEU A 234 -19.13 -11.23 -13.45
C LEU A 234 -18.62 -12.12 -12.30
N TYR A 235 -18.66 -11.61 -11.07
CA TYR A 235 -18.29 -12.35 -9.88
C TYR A 235 -19.31 -13.44 -9.57
N LYS A 236 -18.82 -14.68 -9.48
CA LYS A 236 -19.60 -15.85 -9.08
C LYS A 236 -19.14 -16.28 -7.69
N THR A 237 -20.07 -16.58 -6.79
CA THR A 237 -19.79 -16.98 -5.40
C THR A 237 -19.80 -18.51 -5.18
N GLY A 238 -20.25 -19.30 -6.15
CA GLY A 238 -20.36 -20.77 -6.07
C GLY A 238 -19.07 -21.51 -6.42
N ASN A 239 -18.99 -22.80 -6.03
CA ASN A 239 -17.84 -23.69 -6.25
C ASN A 239 -17.50 -23.81 -7.75
N THR A 240 -16.33 -23.32 -8.14
CA THR A 240 -15.82 -23.38 -9.52
C THR A 240 -15.03 -24.66 -9.81
N GLY A 241 -14.72 -25.45 -8.79
CA GLY A 241 -14.23 -26.83 -8.87
C GLY A 241 -12.75 -27.01 -9.23
N THR A 242 -12.01 -25.93 -9.48
CA THR A 242 -10.56 -25.99 -9.77
C THR A 242 -9.75 -24.93 -9.01
N PRO A 243 -8.51 -25.22 -8.60
CA PRO A 243 -7.67 -24.23 -7.91
C PRO A 243 -7.40 -22.96 -8.74
N ALA A 244 -7.32 -23.07 -10.07
CA ALA A 244 -7.12 -21.91 -10.95
C ALA A 244 -8.31 -20.94 -10.93
N SER A 245 -9.54 -21.50 -10.93
CA SER A 245 -10.76 -20.70 -10.87
C SER A 245 -11.01 -20.14 -9.47
N GLU A 246 -10.65 -20.87 -8.41
CA GLU A 246 -10.65 -20.38 -7.02
C GLU A 246 -9.65 -19.25 -6.81
N ALA A 247 -8.45 -19.31 -7.40
CA ALA A 247 -7.47 -18.22 -7.37
C ALA A 247 -8.00 -16.95 -8.05
N ALA A 248 -8.61 -17.10 -9.23
CA ALA A 248 -9.25 -15.98 -9.92
C ALA A 248 -10.42 -15.40 -9.11
N GLN A 249 -11.17 -16.27 -8.41
CA GLN A 249 -12.26 -15.86 -7.52
C GLN A 249 -11.75 -15.09 -6.30
N LEU A 250 -10.64 -15.52 -5.69
CA LEU A 250 -10.00 -14.84 -4.57
C LEU A 250 -9.56 -13.43 -4.98
N LEU A 251 -8.84 -13.30 -6.11
CA LEU A 251 -8.45 -12.00 -6.66
C LEU A 251 -9.65 -11.06 -6.87
N ALA A 252 -10.73 -11.59 -7.47
CA ALA A 252 -11.95 -10.81 -7.70
C ALA A 252 -12.65 -10.43 -6.39
N ALA A 253 -12.75 -11.35 -5.44
CA ALA A 253 -13.39 -11.14 -4.14
C ALA A 253 -12.66 -10.03 -3.36
N THR A 254 -11.33 -10.06 -3.35
CA THR A 254 -10.48 -9.06 -2.72
C THR A 254 -10.77 -7.65 -3.25
N GLU A 255 -10.80 -7.45 -4.57
CA GLU A 255 -11.06 -6.12 -5.15
C GLU A 255 -12.53 -5.68 -5.02
N ILE A 256 -13.49 -6.62 -5.09
CA ILE A 256 -14.92 -6.33 -4.89
C ILE A 256 -15.20 -5.88 -3.45
N ALA A 257 -14.56 -6.50 -2.47
CA ALA A 257 -14.69 -6.12 -1.06
C ALA A 257 -14.25 -4.67 -0.82
N LEU A 258 -13.25 -4.18 -1.56
CA LEU A 258 -12.69 -2.83 -1.44
C LEU A 258 -13.44 -1.77 -2.25
N ALA A 259 -14.11 -2.17 -3.33
CA ALA A 259 -14.70 -1.24 -4.29
C ALA A 259 -15.63 -0.17 -3.67
N PRO A 260 -16.47 -0.46 -2.65
CA PRO A 260 -17.30 0.56 -2.00
C PRO A 260 -16.47 1.62 -1.24
N ALA A 261 -15.38 1.20 -0.61
CA ALA A 261 -14.50 2.06 0.18
C ALA A 261 -13.59 2.94 -0.71
N ALA A 262 -13.29 2.47 -1.92
CA ALA A 262 -12.42 3.14 -2.90
C ALA A 262 -12.90 4.55 -3.35
N ALA A 263 -14.10 4.95 -2.97
CA ALA A 263 -14.64 6.27 -3.23
C ALA A 263 -14.04 7.37 -2.35
N LEU A 264 -13.57 7.02 -1.14
CA LEU A 264 -13.21 7.97 -0.09
C LEU A 264 -11.95 8.77 -0.40
N GLY A 265 -10.93 8.10 -0.92
CA GLY A 265 -9.62 8.66 -1.27
C GLY A 265 -9.49 9.07 -2.74
N ARG A 266 -10.50 8.80 -3.58
CA ARG A 266 -10.40 9.09 -5.02
C ARG A 266 -10.12 10.57 -5.30
N GLY A 267 -9.04 10.84 -6.03
CA GLY A 267 -8.60 12.19 -6.36
C GLY A 267 -7.80 12.87 -5.24
N LYS A 268 -7.59 12.20 -4.11
CA LYS A 268 -6.72 12.64 -3.03
C LYS A 268 -5.33 12.04 -3.22
N THR A 269 -4.32 12.82 -2.89
CA THR A 269 -2.92 12.37 -2.89
C THR A 269 -2.40 12.39 -1.46
N VAL A 270 -1.77 11.29 -1.06
CA VAL A 270 -1.13 11.10 0.23
C VAL A 270 0.38 11.14 0.01
N LEU A 271 0.98 12.21 0.51
CA LEU A 271 2.40 12.50 0.38
C LEU A 271 3.15 11.90 1.57
N VAL A 272 4.24 11.16 1.32
CA VAL A 272 5.21 10.81 2.36
C VAL A 272 6.46 11.65 2.23
N ASP A 273 7.01 12.01 3.37
CA ASP A 273 8.28 12.71 3.45
C ASP A 273 9.45 11.84 2.97
N ALA A 274 10.30 12.46 2.17
CA ALA A 274 11.63 11.97 1.82
C ALA A 274 12.68 13.10 1.87
N TRP A 275 12.38 14.19 2.58
CA TRP A 275 13.29 15.30 2.78
C TRP A 275 13.88 15.30 4.18
N PHE A 276 13.05 15.28 5.23
CA PHE A 276 13.50 15.26 6.63
C PHE A 276 13.93 13.86 7.07
N ASN A 277 13.27 12.82 6.56
CA ASN A 277 13.76 11.44 6.57
C ASN A 277 14.18 11.04 5.14
N SER A 278 15.47 11.18 4.83
CA SER A 278 16.03 10.96 3.50
C SER A 278 17.14 9.90 3.53
N GLN A 279 16.94 8.84 4.31
CA GLN A 279 17.91 7.76 4.45
C GLN A 279 18.10 7.04 3.11
N LEU A 280 19.36 6.74 2.80
CA LEU A 280 19.74 6.03 1.58
C LEU A 280 20.32 4.66 1.91
N ARG A 281 19.90 3.64 1.15
CA ARG A 281 20.53 2.33 1.14
C ARG A 281 21.02 2.01 -0.25
N LYS A 282 21.99 1.10 -0.32
CA LYS A 282 22.42 0.51 -1.57
C LYS A 282 21.35 -0.48 -2.05
N GLY A 283 20.69 -0.16 -3.16
CA GLY A 283 19.75 -1.01 -3.87
C GLY A 283 20.44 -2.15 -4.62
N LEU A 284 19.63 -3.03 -5.20
CA LEU A 284 20.09 -4.28 -5.84
C LEU A 284 20.96 -4.05 -7.09
N ASN A 285 20.78 -2.93 -7.79
CA ASN A 285 21.61 -2.53 -8.93
C ASN A 285 22.91 -1.83 -8.50
N GLY A 286 23.15 -1.72 -7.18
CA GLY A 286 24.33 -1.09 -6.60
C GLY A 286 24.21 0.43 -6.40
N GLU A 287 23.07 1.03 -6.73
CA GLU A 287 22.85 2.46 -6.58
C GLU A 287 22.17 2.82 -5.26
N GLN A 288 22.18 4.10 -4.91
CA GLN A 288 21.47 4.57 -3.73
C GLN A 288 19.98 4.72 -4.01
N GLU A 289 19.16 4.18 -3.12
CA GLU A 289 17.71 4.37 -3.12
C GLU A 289 17.24 4.89 -1.76
N LEU A 290 16.19 5.70 -1.76
CA LEU A 290 15.50 6.10 -0.55
C LEU A 290 14.82 4.88 0.07
N PHE A 291 14.92 4.75 1.38
CA PHE A 291 14.29 3.68 2.13
C PHE A 291 13.85 4.19 3.50
N HIS A 292 13.23 3.32 4.28
CA HIS A 292 12.76 3.61 5.64
C HIS A 292 11.58 4.59 5.64
N TYR A 293 10.40 4.08 5.98
CA TYR A 293 9.14 4.83 5.98
C TYR A 293 8.77 5.41 4.61
N LYS A 294 9.05 4.68 3.52
CA LYS A 294 8.67 5.06 2.15
C LYS A 294 7.60 4.12 1.61
N TRP A 295 6.72 4.65 0.75
CA TRP A 295 5.59 3.89 0.20
C TRP A 295 6.04 2.71 -0.67
N ASP A 296 7.16 2.86 -1.38
CA ASP A 296 7.72 1.85 -2.27
C ASP A 296 8.75 0.93 -1.59
N ASP A 297 9.10 1.20 -0.33
CA ASP A 297 9.94 0.32 0.47
C ASP A 297 9.10 -0.88 0.95
N GLN A 298 9.37 -2.06 0.37
CA GLN A 298 8.72 -3.32 0.73
C GLN A 298 9.49 -4.12 1.80
N GLU A 299 10.70 -3.67 2.16
CA GLU A 299 11.47 -4.27 3.25
C GLU A 299 10.83 -3.98 4.61
N ASN A 300 11.33 -4.62 5.67
CA ASN A 300 10.84 -4.42 7.04
C ASN A 300 10.70 -2.95 7.41
N SER A 301 11.66 -2.09 7.04
CA SER A 301 11.70 -0.66 7.34
C SER A 301 10.63 0.20 6.63
N GLY A 302 9.94 -0.35 5.65
CA GLY A 302 9.11 0.44 4.73
C GLY A 302 7.68 0.68 5.19
N PHE A 303 6.97 1.51 4.42
CA PHE A 303 5.56 1.86 4.66
C PHE A 303 4.63 1.29 3.56
N SER A 304 5.04 0.29 2.80
CA SER A 304 4.21 -0.27 1.72
C SER A 304 2.84 -0.78 2.22
N PHE A 305 2.76 -1.38 3.41
CA PHE A 305 1.49 -1.81 4.02
C PHE A 305 0.63 -0.63 4.48
N PHE A 306 1.25 0.42 5.04
CA PHE A 306 0.52 1.64 5.41
C PHE A 306 0.04 2.43 4.18
N GLY A 307 0.87 2.53 3.14
CA GLY A 307 0.48 3.07 1.84
C GLY A 307 -0.67 2.27 1.21
N SER A 308 -0.64 0.95 1.32
CA SER A 308 -1.74 0.08 0.90
C SER A 308 -3.05 0.41 1.65
N ALA A 309 -2.97 0.81 2.93
CA ALA A 309 -4.14 1.26 3.69
C ALA A 309 -4.83 2.49 3.07
N PHE A 310 -4.07 3.41 2.46
CA PHE A 310 -4.63 4.55 1.72
C PHE A 310 -5.15 4.16 0.33
N THR A 311 -4.42 3.33 -0.42
CA THR A 311 -4.83 2.95 -1.79
C THR A 311 -6.05 2.02 -1.81
N ARG A 312 -6.34 1.31 -0.70
CA ARG A 312 -7.62 0.62 -0.47
C ARG A 312 -8.82 1.57 -0.62
N TYR A 313 -8.66 2.79 -0.13
CA TYR A 313 -9.66 3.85 -0.27
C TYR A 313 -9.56 4.63 -1.60
N GLY A 314 -8.69 4.20 -2.52
CA GLY A 314 -8.55 4.81 -3.85
C GLY A 314 -7.72 6.09 -3.88
N ALA A 315 -6.96 6.37 -2.80
CA ALA A 315 -6.00 7.48 -2.79
C ALA A 315 -4.76 7.18 -3.62
N ASN A 316 -4.16 8.23 -4.17
CA ASN A 316 -2.84 8.16 -4.80
C ASN A 316 -1.76 8.33 -3.74
N LEU A 317 -0.62 7.69 -3.96
CA LEU A 317 0.57 7.84 -3.14
C LEU A 317 1.61 8.67 -3.90
N ALA A 318 2.26 9.59 -3.19
CA ALA A 318 3.36 10.37 -3.71
C ALA A 318 4.43 10.54 -2.64
N GLN A 319 5.62 10.98 -3.04
CA GLN A 319 6.74 11.25 -2.16
C GLN A 319 7.24 12.68 -2.38
N LEU A 320 7.70 13.32 -1.29
CA LEU A 320 8.30 14.65 -1.33
C LEU A 320 9.78 14.58 -0.98
N ASP A 321 10.65 14.68 -1.98
CA ASP A 321 12.11 14.63 -1.88
C ASP A 321 12.77 16.02 -1.87
N ALA A 322 11.99 17.05 -1.53
CA ALA A 322 12.42 18.45 -1.48
C ALA A 322 11.79 19.16 -0.27
N ALA A 323 12.39 20.28 0.15
CA ALA A 323 11.83 21.10 1.21
C ALA A 323 10.36 21.47 0.91
N PRO A 324 9.45 21.39 1.90
CA PRO A 324 8.05 21.76 1.75
C PRO A 324 7.87 23.21 1.28
N THR A 325 7.02 23.40 0.28
CA THR A 325 6.62 24.72 -0.24
C THR A 325 5.12 24.70 -0.55
N ALA A 326 4.51 25.88 -0.66
CA ALA A 326 3.10 25.96 -1.09
C ALA A 326 2.86 25.27 -2.45
N ALA A 327 3.84 25.30 -3.36
CA ALA A 327 3.71 24.72 -4.70
C ALA A 327 3.70 23.18 -4.68
N ASN A 328 4.61 22.56 -3.92
CA ASN A 328 4.70 21.09 -3.88
C ASN A 328 3.70 20.44 -2.90
N LEU A 329 3.13 21.21 -1.95
CA LEU A 329 2.06 20.72 -1.07
C LEU A 329 0.65 20.89 -1.67
N HIS A 330 0.45 21.75 -2.67
CA HIS A 330 -0.89 22.11 -3.18
C HIS A 330 -1.73 20.91 -3.65
N SER A 331 -1.12 19.89 -4.25
CA SER A 331 -1.82 18.69 -4.75
C SER A 331 -2.02 17.60 -3.68
N ALA A 332 -1.40 17.75 -2.51
CA ALA A 332 -1.49 16.79 -1.43
C ALA A 332 -2.72 17.07 -0.55
N SER A 333 -3.47 16.03 -0.25
CA SER A 333 -4.57 16.04 0.73
C SER A 333 -4.09 15.65 2.13
N VAL A 334 -3.08 14.79 2.17
CA VAL A 334 -2.47 14.26 3.40
C VAL A 334 -0.96 14.32 3.24
N TYR A 335 -0.23 14.69 4.29
CA TYR A 335 1.24 14.68 4.32
C TYR A 335 1.72 13.96 5.59
N VAL A 336 2.58 12.97 5.40
CA VAL A 336 3.14 12.11 6.46
C VAL A 336 4.62 12.42 6.61
N ILE A 337 5.04 12.84 7.82
CA ILE A 337 6.44 13.01 8.18
C ILE A 337 6.76 12.02 9.29
N ALA A 338 7.72 11.15 9.06
CA ALA A 338 8.07 10.06 9.96
C ALA A 338 9.56 10.06 10.31
N SER A 339 9.87 10.12 11.59
CA SER A 339 11.19 9.94 12.19
C SER A 339 12.30 10.75 11.47
N PRO A 340 12.30 12.09 11.57
CA PRO A 340 13.35 12.94 11.02
C PRO A 340 14.77 12.45 11.33
N ASP A 341 15.67 12.57 10.37
CA ASP A 341 16.98 11.94 10.45
C ASP A 341 17.91 12.61 11.46
N ILE A 342 18.69 11.77 12.13
CA ILE A 342 19.86 12.16 12.93
C ILE A 342 21.17 11.81 12.18
N PRO A 343 22.30 12.44 12.53
CA PRO A 343 23.58 12.24 11.84
C PRO A 343 24.05 10.78 11.68
N VAL A 344 23.69 9.90 12.62
CA VAL A 344 24.05 8.48 12.55
C VAL A 344 23.24 7.68 11.50
N LYS A 345 22.05 8.16 11.13
CA LYS A 345 21.20 7.54 10.09
C LYS A 345 21.42 8.20 8.73
N ASN A 346 21.64 9.51 8.72
CA ASN A 346 21.94 10.31 7.54
C ASN A 346 23.02 11.34 7.90
N PRO A 347 24.24 11.25 7.35
CA PRO A 347 25.35 12.15 7.70
C PRO A 347 25.08 13.64 7.40
N ASN A 348 24.12 13.94 6.51
CA ASN A 348 23.71 15.29 6.15
C ASN A 348 22.18 15.40 6.29
N PRO A 349 21.64 15.37 7.52
CA PRO A 349 20.20 15.43 7.73
C PRO A 349 19.67 16.81 7.32
N HIS A 350 18.50 16.83 6.68
CA HIS A 350 17.77 18.08 6.46
C HIS A 350 16.89 18.36 7.66
N TYR A 351 17.24 19.38 8.44
CA TYR A 351 16.45 19.75 9.62
C TYR A 351 15.23 20.59 9.25
N MET A 352 14.18 20.48 10.06
CA MET A 352 13.00 21.34 9.96
C MET A 352 13.41 22.80 10.16
N ASP A 353 13.13 23.63 9.17
CA ASP A 353 13.36 25.07 9.22
C ASP A 353 12.03 25.84 9.29
N ASN A 354 12.12 27.13 9.61
CA ASN A 354 10.94 27.99 9.71
C ASN A 354 10.19 28.11 8.38
N ALA A 355 10.88 28.12 7.25
CA ALA A 355 10.25 28.26 5.93
C ALA A 355 9.36 27.05 5.59
N SER A 356 9.88 25.84 5.84
CA SER A 356 9.14 24.59 5.70
C SER A 356 7.99 24.52 6.68
N ALA A 357 8.22 24.92 7.94
CA ALA A 357 7.19 24.92 8.97
C ALA A 357 6.05 25.91 8.66
N ASP A 358 6.37 27.11 8.15
CA ASP A 358 5.40 28.09 7.68
C ASP A 358 4.57 27.56 6.51
N ALA A 359 5.22 26.91 5.53
CA ALA A 359 4.55 26.32 4.38
C ALA A 359 3.58 25.19 4.79
N ILE A 360 4.01 24.29 5.67
CA ILE A 360 3.18 23.20 6.19
C ILE A 360 2.02 23.77 7.02
N GLU A 361 2.27 24.72 7.93
CA GLU A 361 1.23 25.33 8.75
C GLU A 361 0.15 26.01 7.89
N ALA A 362 0.56 26.78 6.88
CA ALA A 362 -0.37 27.42 5.95
C ALA A 362 -1.22 26.38 5.19
N TRP A 363 -0.59 25.30 4.72
CA TRP A 363 -1.29 24.20 4.03
C TRP A 363 -2.28 23.47 4.96
N VAL A 364 -1.89 23.16 6.20
CA VAL A 364 -2.81 22.58 7.20
C VAL A 364 -3.98 23.53 7.45
N ARG A 365 -3.73 24.81 7.70
CA ARG A 365 -4.79 25.82 7.92
C ARG A 365 -5.79 25.88 6.76
N ALA A 366 -5.33 25.62 5.53
CA ALA A 366 -6.15 25.62 4.32
C ALA A 366 -7.01 24.35 4.17
N GLY A 367 -6.74 23.26 4.90
CA GLY A 367 -7.51 22.02 4.83
C GLY A 367 -6.66 20.74 4.76
N GLY A 368 -5.33 20.86 4.71
CA GLY A 368 -4.42 19.73 4.72
C GLY A 368 -4.47 18.91 6.00
N VAL A 369 -4.19 17.61 5.89
CA VAL A 369 -4.11 16.68 7.03
C VAL A 369 -2.66 16.24 7.23
N LEU A 370 -2.08 16.62 8.37
CA LEU A 370 -0.68 16.34 8.69
C LEU A 370 -0.58 15.18 9.69
N LEU A 371 0.24 14.18 9.36
CA LEU A 371 0.54 13.04 10.23
C LEU A 371 2.01 13.17 10.64
N LEU A 372 2.24 13.41 11.92
CA LEU A 372 3.58 13.49 12.53
C LEU A 372 3.85 12.21 13.31
N MET A 373 4.86 11.46 12.90
CA MET A 373 5.27 10.23 13.56
C MET A 373 6.70 10.41 14.06
N GLU A 374 6.88 10.61 15.35
CA GLU A 374 8.20 10.73 15.97
C GLU A 374 8.76 9.35 16.37
N ASN A 375 10.00 9.26 16.84
CA ASN A 375 10.59 8.02 17.39
C ASN A 375 11.14 8.25 18.81
N ASP A 376 11.93 7.35 19.41
CA ASP A 376 12.71 7.68 20.61
C ASP A 376 13.93 8.58 20.32
N LYS A 377 14.48 9.14 21.40
CA LYS A 377 15.65 10.03 21.39
C LYS A 377 16.90 9.49 20.68
N ASN A 378 17.02 8.18 20.48
CA ASN A 378 18.19 7.59 19.81
C ASN A 378 17.98 7.36 18.31
N ASN A 379 16.75 7.51 17.81
CA ASN A 379 16.41 7.17 16.43
C ASN A 379 15.88 8.35 15.61
N SER A 380 15.59 9.49 16.22
CA SER A 380 15.03 10.64 15.52
C SER A 380 15.47 12.00 16.07
N GLU A 381 15.33 13.03 15.25
CA GLU A 381 15.70 14.41 15.54
C GLU A 381 14.50 15.18 16.13
N PHE A 382 14.69 15.83 17.27
CA PHE A 382 13.61 16.49 18.03
C PHE A 382 13.74 18.01 18.09
N GLU A 383 14.96 18.54 18.12
CA GLU A 383 15.21 19.94 18.43
C GLU A 383 14.62 20.83 17.34
N HIS A 384 14.93 20.52 16.08
CA HIS A 384 14.45 21.28 14.95
C HIS A 384 13.03 20.84 14.57
N PHE A 385 12.74 19.53 14.62
CA PHE A 385 11.40 19.05 14.28
C PHE A 385 10.30 19.68 15.13
N ASN A 386 10.57 19.96 16.42
CA ASN A 386 9.62 20.65 17.29
C ASN A 386 9.28 22.08 16.83
N THR A 387 10.09 22.71 15.95
CA THR A 387 9.76 23.99 15.28
C THR A 387 8.44 23.93 14.51
N LEU A 388 8.09 22.76 13.95
CA LEU A 388 6.82 22.53 13.28
C LEU A 388 5.71 22.15 14.28
N SER A 389 5.94 21.12 15.10
CA SER A 389 4.89 20.54 15.94
C SER A 389 4.37 21.53 16.99
N GLU A 390 5.22 22.41 17.53
CA GLU A 390 4.84 23.40 18.54
C GLU A 390 3.83 24.42 18.02
N ARG A 391 3.83 24.71 16.72
CA ARG A 391 2.82 25.58 16.07
C ARG A 391 1.40 25.05 16.22
N PHE A 392 1.28 23.76 16.48
CA PHE A 392 0.01 23.06 16.69
C PHE A 392 -0.24 22.70 18.15
N GLY A 393 0.61 23.16 19.07
CA GLY A 393 0.51 22.87 20.50
C GLY A 393 0.97 21.46 20.86
N ILE A 394 1.82 20.84 20.05
CA ILE A 394 2.34 19.48 20.24
C ILE A 394 3.85 19.59 20.44
N HIS A 395 4.37 19.11 21.56
CA HIS A 395 5.81 19.05 21.81
C HIS A 395 6.21 17.59 22.02
N PHE A 396 7.12 17.06 21.20
CA PHE A 396 7.66 15.72 21.39
C PHE A 396 8.82 15.76 22.40
N ASN A 397 8.71 14.95 23.46
CA ASN A 397 9.71 14.88 24.51
C ASN A 397 10.76 13.81 24.15
N PRO A 398 12.07 14.12 24.12
CA PRO A 398 13.13 13.20 23.69
C PRO A 398 13.46 12.17 24.79
N VAL A 399 12.57 11.21 24.98
CA VAL A 399 12.73 10.10 25.93
C VAL A 399 12.86 8.76 25.20
N LEU A 400 13.26 7.73 25.94
CA LEU A 400 13.20 6.34 25.51
C LEU A 400 12.28 5.59 26.48
N ARG A 401 11.19 5.04 25.96
CA ARG A 401 10.23 4.22 26.71
C ARG A 401 9.91 2.95 25.91
N ASN A 402 9.38 1.92 26.59
CA ASN A 402 8.98 0.64 25.97
C ASN A 402 10.14 -0.02 25.20
N THR A 403 11.33 -0.09 25.79
CA THR A 403 12.43 -0.90 25.26
C THR A 403 12.01 -2.37 25.27
N VAL A 404 12.22 -3.05 24.15
CA VAL A 404 11.83 -4.45 23.97
C VAL A 404 13.06 -5.31 23.78
N GLU A 405 13.15 -6.38 24.56
CA GLU A 405 14.23 -7.36 24.49
C GLU A 405 13.82 -8.50 23.54
N GLY A 406 14.60 -8.73 22.48
CA GLY A 406 14.39 -9.85 21.57
C GLY A 406 12.97 -9.90 20.97
N ARG A 407 12.19 -10.92 21.34
CA ARG A 407 10.80 -11.14 20.90
C ARG A 407 9.79 -11.06 22.05
N HIS A 408 10.14 -10.37 23.14
CA HIS A 408 9.24 -10.09 24.27
C HIS A 408 8.22 -8.99 23.91
N PHE A 409 7.39 -9.26 22.89
CA PHE A 409 6.48 -8.27 22.30
C PHE A 409 5.53 -7.63 23.32
N GLU A 410 5.19 -8.35 24.39
CA GLU A 410 4.38 -7.86 25.50
C GLU A 410 4.94 -6.58 26.15
N GLN A 411 6.25 -6.33 26.04
CA GLN A 411 6.91 -5.12 26.56
C GLN A 411 6.59 -3.86 25.74
N GLY A 412 6.26 -4.03 24.46
CA GLY A 412 5.81 -2.96 23.55
C GLY A 412 4.30 -2.93 23.34
N MET A 413 3.54 -3.80 24.02
CA MET A 413 2.09 -3.89 23.87
C MET A 413 1.40 -2.65 24.45
N LEU A 414 0.50 -2.07 23.65
CA LEU A 414 -0.34 -0.95 24.01
C LEU A 414 -1.81 -1.27 23.71
N LYS A 415 -2.72 -0.77 24.54
CA LYS A 415 -4.16 -0.96 24.37
C LYS A 415 -4.82 0.38 24.07
N ILE A 416 -5.13 0.61 22.81
CA ILE A 416 -5.83 1.82 22.37
C ILE A 416 -7.32 1.63 22.67
N PRO A 417 -7.97 2.54 23.42
CA PRO A 417 -9.39 2.44 23.70
C PRO A 417 -10.24 2.83 22.48
N ALA A 418 -11.44 2.26 22.41
CA ALA A 418 -12.44 2.66 21.41
C ALA A 418 -12.75 4.16 21.49
N GLY A 419 -12.94 4.78 20.33
CA GLY A 419 -13.24 6.19 20.17
C GLY A 419 -12.04 7.13 20.30
N ALA A 420 -10.81 6.64 20.57
CA ALA A 420 -9.63 7.47 20.72
C ALA A 420 -9.42 8.39 19.50
N GLY A 421 -9.61 9.70 19.73
CA GLY A 421 -9.52 10.76 18.71
C GLY A 421 -10.53 10.67 17.56
N GLY A 422 -11.54 9.80 17.67
CA GLY A 422 -12.39 9.43 16.55
C GLY A 422 -11.67 8.65 15.44
N ILE A 423 -10.44 8.19 15.69
CA ILE A 423 -9.62 7.42 14.75
C ILE A 423 -9.95 5.93 14.86
N PHE A 424 -10.04 5.42 16.08
CA PHE A 424 -10.17 3.99 16.35
C PHE A 424 -11.59 3.68 16.81
N PRO A 425 -12.47 3.11 15.96
CA PRO A 425 -13.86 2.81 16.34
C PRO A 425 -13.95 1.73 17.43
N ASP A 426 -13.07 0.73 17.34
CA ASP A 426 -13.00 -0.43 18.25
C ASP A 426 -11.72 -0.36 19.10
N PRO A 427 -11.67 -1.02 20.28
CA PRO A 427 -10.44 -1.11 21.05
C PRO A 427 -9.42 -1.98 20.29
N LEU A 428 -8.16 -1.56 20.26
CA LEU A 428 -7.09 -2.29 19.58
C LEU A 428 -5.96 -2.64 20.53
N THR A 429 -5.41 -3.85 20.37
CA THR A 429 -4.10 -4.20 20.92
C THR A 429 -3.04 -3.94 19.85
N VAL A 430 -2.12 -3.02 20.09
CA VAL A 430 -1.07 -2.65 19.13
C VAL A 430 0.33 -2.81 19.74
N TYR A 431 1.34 -2.80 18.89
CA TYR A 431 2.73 -2.87 19.30
C TYR A 431 3.48 -1.57 18.94
N MET A 432 4.03 -0.89 19.94
CA MET A 432 4.95 0.24 19.74
C MET A 432 6.12 0.10 20.72
N LYS A 433 7.33 0.17 20.18
CA LYS A 433 8.56 -0.02 20.95
C LYS A 433 9.48 1.16 20.78
N GLU A 434 10.33 1.39 21.78
CA GLU A 434 11.35 2.44 21.72
C GLU A 434 10.71 3.78 21.33
N ILE A 435 9.79 4.25 22.16
CA ILE A 435 8.93 5.40 21.88
C ILE A 435 9.37 6.65 22.64
N CYS A 436 9.01 7.81 22.11
CA CYS A 436 8.99 9.06 22.88
C CYS A 436 7.65 9.31 23.59
N THR A 437 7.40 10.54 24.04
CA THR A 437 6.11 10.99 24.59
C THR A 437 5.75 12.38 24.09
N ILE A 438 4.49 12.78 24.25
CA ILE A 438 4.00 14.11 23.84
C ILE A 438 3.62 14.95 25.06
N THR A 439 3.95 16.24 25.02
CA THR A 439 3.34 17.28 25.85
C THR A 439 2.40 18.11 24.97
N VAL A 440 1.14 18.25 25.39
CA VAL A 440 0.13 19.02 24.64
C VAL A 440 -0.12 20.37 25.29
N SER A 441 -0.39 21.39 24.47
CA SER A 441 -0.78 22.74 24.88
C SER A 441 -1.78 23.36 23.89
N GLY A 442 -2.35 24.51 24.24
CA GLY A 442 -3.29 25.22 23.37
C GLY A 442 -4.53 24.38 23.04
N SER A 443 -4.83 24.22 21.75
CA SER A 443 -5.97 23.44 21.26
C SER A 443 -5.66 21.97 20.95
N ALA A 444 -4.41 21.52 21.12
CA ALA A 444 -4.06 20.12 20.96
C ALA A 444 -4.67 19.28 22.07
N GLN A 445 -5.25 18.14 21.71
CA GLN A 445 -5.88 17.21 22.63
C GLN A 445 -5.09 15.90 22.67
N ALA A 446 -4.79 15.43 23.88
CA ALA A 446 -4.30 14.08 24.08
C ALA A 446 -5.43 13.09 23.82
N ILE A 447 -5.31 12.28 22.77
CA ILE A 447 -6.33 11.30 22.37
C ILE A 447 -6.03 9.89 22.87
N TYR A 448 -4.78 9.61 23.26
CA TYR A 448 -4.38 8.37 23.89
C TYR A 448 -3.28 8.61 24.91
N ARG A 449 -3.44 8.02 26.10
CA ARG A 449 -2.47 8.04 27.19
C ARG A 449 -2.21 6.62 27.68
N ASP A 450 -0.95 6.32 27.98
CA ASP A 450 -0.56 5.10 28.67
C ASP A 450 0.36 5.45 29.84
N ARG A 451 0.03 4.97 31.04
CA ARG A 451 0.74 5.26 32.30
C ARG A 451 1.00 6.76 32.56
N GLY A 452 0.05 7.61 32.16
CA GLY A 452 0.08 9.06 32.39
C GLY A 452 0.64 9.88 31.22
N ASP A 453 1.56 9.31 30.43
CA ASP A 453 2.14 10.01 29.26
C ASP A 453 1.18 10.03 28.09
N VAL A 454 1.23 11.10 27.28
CA VAL A 454 0.50 11.20 26.02
C VAL A 454 1.28 10.48 24.93
N LEU A 455 0.64 9.51 24.28
CA LEU A 455 1.24 8.77 23.17
C LEU A 455 0.66 9.15 21.81
N MET A 456 -0.55 9.71 21.79
CA MET A 456 -1.13 10.30 20.58
C MET A 456 -1.86 11.60 20.89
N ALA A 457 -1.76 12.56 19.98
CA ALA A 457 -2.46 13.83 20.06
C ALA A 457 -3.11 14.22 18.73
N VAL A 458 -4.18 15.02 18.80
CA VAL A 458 -4.83 15.63 17.64
C VAL A 458 -4.98 17.13 17.87
N ALA A 459 -4.70 17.94 16.85
CA ALA A 459 -4.97 19.37 16.84
C ALA A 459 -5.79 19.74 15.60
N HIS A 460 -6.87 20.49 15.79
CA HIS A 460 -7.63 21.09 14.68
C HIS A 460 -7.15 22.53 14.47
N VAL A 461 -6.79 22.86 13.23
CA VAL A 461 -6.09 24.11 12.92
C VAL A 461 -6.64 24.68 11.62
N GLY A 462 -7.38 25.79 11.73
CA GLY A 462 -8.12 26.33 10.59
C GLY A 462 -9.12 25.31 10.06
N LYS A 463 -8.96 24.90 8.79
CA LYS A 463 -9.79 23.86 8.15
C LYS A 463 -9.19 22.46 8.22
N GLY A 464 -7.91 22.35 8.56
CA GLY A 464 -7.17 21.09 8.58
C GLY A 464 -7.01 20.50 9.96
N THR A 465 -6.29 19.38 10.00
CA THR A 465 -6.10 18.58 11.20
C THR A 465 -4.68 18.04 11.25
N VAL A 466 -4.10 18.00 12.44
CA VAL A 466 -2.81 17.39 12.72
C VAL A 466 -3.04 16.20 13.64
N TRP A 467 -2.47 15.05 13.29
CA TRP A 467 -2.37 13.90 14.19
C TRP A 467 -0.89 13.63 14.46
N ALA A 468 -0.56 13.42 15.73
CA ALA A 468 0.79 13.16 16.18
C ALA A 468 0.86 11.87 17.01
N VAL A 469 1.93 11.12 16.82
CA VAL A 469 2.21 9.86 17.51
C VAL A 469 3.71 9.68 17.75
N VAL A 470 4.05 8.88 18.76
CA VAL A 470 5.38 8.78 19.38
C VAL A 470 6.31 7.71 18.79
N ASP A 471 5.86 7.01 17.75
CA ASP A 471 6.57 5.95 17.04
C ASP A 471 6.06 5.95 15.58
N PRO A 472 6.89 5.78 14.54
CA PRO A 472 6.41 5.49 13.18
C PRO A 472 5.91 4.04 13.03
N TRP A 473 5.25 3.48 14.04
CA TRP A 473 5.05 2.03 14.26
C TRP A 473 4.36 1.26 13.12
N LEU A 474 3.68 1.96 12.19
CA LEU A 474 2.96 1.39 11.06
C LEU A 474 3.88 0.97 9.89
N TYR A 475 5.10 0.52 10.20
CA TYR A 475 6.04 -0.01 9.21
C TYR A 475 5.90 -1.53 9.04
N ASN A 476 6.35 -2.02 7.88
CA ASN A 476 6.02 -3.36 7.39
C ASN A 476 6.33 -4.44 8.45
N GLU A 477 7.50 -4.37 9.09
CA GLU A 477 7.94 -5.34 10.10
C GLU A 477 6.89 -5.72 11.16
N TYR A 478 6.02 -4.79 11.54
CA TYR A 478 4.99 -4.98 12.55
C TYR A 478 3.56 -4.87 12.01
N THR A 479 3.39 -4.52 10.74
CA THR A 479 2.07 -4.27 10.13
C THR A 479 1.66 -5.35 9.13
N ASP A 480 2.59 -6.17 8.64
CA ASP A 480 2.32 -7.13 7.56
C ASP A 480 2.07 -8.58 8.02
N GLY A 481 1.97 -8.81 9.33
CA GLY A 481 1.65 -10.12 9.89
C GLY A 481 2.78 -11.16 9.85
N ARG A 482 3.98 -10.81 9.38
CA ARG A 482 5.13 -11.74 9.32
C ARG A 482 5.80 -11.97 10.68
N LYS A 483 5.71 -10.99 11.59
CA LYS A 483 6.50 -10.99 12.84
C LYS A 483 5.66 -11.01 14.11
N LEU A 484 4.59 -10.21 14.18
CA LEU A 484 3.77 -10.11 15.38
C LEU A 484 2.81 -11.31 15.50
N PRO A 485 2.54 -11.78 16.73
CA PRO A 485 1.41 -12.67 16.98
C PRO A 485 0.08 -12.06 16.51
N SER A 486 -0.89 -12.91 16.13
CA SER A 486 -2.21 -12.48 15.63
C SER A 486 -3.06 -11.67 16.63
N ALA A 487 -2.65 -11.60 17.89
CA ALA A 487 -3.29 -10.76 18.90
C ALA A 487 -3.00 -9.26 18.73
N TYR A 488 -2.03 -8.88 17.90
CA TYR A 488 -1.71 -7.48 17.60
C TYR A 488 -2.40 -7.04 16.31
N GLU A 489 -2.98 -5.84 16.35
CA GLU A 489 -3.92 -5.34 15.36
C GLU A 489 -3.37 -4.11 14.62
N ASP A 490 -2.04 -4.01 14.50
CA ASP A 490 -1.33 -2.87 13.91
C ASP A 490 -1.80 -2.57 12.47
N PHE A 491 -2.11 -3.59 11.68
CA PHE A 491 -2.69 -3.41 10.35
C PHE A 491 -4.11 -2.81 10.40
N THR A 492 -4.92 -3.21 11.39
CA THR A 492 -6.23 -2.58 11.62
C THR A 492 -6.05 -1.12 12.05
N ALA A 493 -5.05 -0.82 12.90
CA ALA A 493 -4.71 0.55 13.25
C ALA A 493 -4.29 1.37 12.01
N ALA A 494 -3.48 0.80 11.10
CA ALA A 494 -3.10 1.43 9.83
C ALA A 494 -4.31 1.80 8.98
N ARG A 495 -5.28 0.88 8.85
CA ARG A 495 -6.54 1.12 8.11
C ARG A 495 -7.39 2.20 8.74
N ASN A 496 -7.49 2.21 10.07
CA ASN A 496 -8.26 3.22 10.82
C ASN A 496 -7.64 4.62 10.67
N VAL A 497 -6.32 4.74 10.78
CA VAL A 497 -5.59 5.99 10.55
C VAL A 497 -5.79 6.49 9.13
N ALA A 498 -5.63 5.61 8.13
CA ALA A 498 -5.79 5.98 6.72
C ALA A 498 -7.22 6.44 6.40
N GLU A 499 -8.23 5.71 6.87
CA GLU A 499 -9.64 6.08 6.66
C GLU A 499 -9.95 7.43 7.32
N TRP A 500 -9.53 7.60 8.57
CA TRP A 500 -9.74 8.83 9.33
C TRP A 500 -9.08 10.03 8.63
N ALA A 501 -7.81 9.90 8.24
CA ALA A 501 -7.07 10.98 7.58
C ALA A 501 -7.75 11.40 6.27
N LEU A 502 -8.20 10.43 5.47
CA LEU A 502 -8.94 10.72 4.24
C LEU A 502 -10.32 11.36 4.52
N LYS A 503 -11.01 11.02 5.61
CA LYS A 503 -12.25 11.69 6.02
C LYS A 503 -12.02 13.14 6.46
N GLN A 504 -10.86 13.46 7.04
CA GLN A 504 -10.52 14.82 7.46
C GLN A 504 -10.13 15.74 6.29
N ALA A 505 -9.50 15.20 5.25
CA ALA A 505 -8.99 16.00 4.14
C ALA A 505 -10.12 16.66 3.34
N ARG A 506 -10.01 17.98 3.15
CA ARG A 506 -11.04 18.85 2.55
C ARG A 506 -10.73 19.30 1.14
#